data_AF-A0A7W0Z263-F1
#
_entry.id   AF-A0A7W0Z263-F1
#
_cell.length_a   1.000
_cell.length_b   1.000
_cell.length_c   1.000
_cell.angle_alpha   90.00
_cell.angle_beta   90.00
_cell.angle_gamma   90.00
#
_symmetry.space_group_name_H-M   'P 1'
#
loop_
_entity.id
_entity.type
_entity.pdbx_description
1 polymer ?
#
loop_
_entity_poly.entity_id
_entity_poly.type
_entity_poly.pdbx_seq_one_letter_code
_entity_poly.pdbx_strand_id
1 'polypeptide(L)'
;YGGVLIQSAATARGLLAAPREVGVLHGDLHHGNVLDGGPRGWLAIDPKRLLGERTFDFANIFCNPDLETATAPGRLARQAAVVAAAAGLERERLLRWVLAYAGLSAAWTLGDGDHPEIALAVAEIAAAALGAGTDQHERH
;
A
#
# COMPACT_ATOMS: atom_id res chain seq x y z
N TYR A 1 -16.69 -2.24 9.67
CA TYR A 1 -15.75 -1.94 8.58
C TYR A 1 -16.05 -0.67 7.77
N GLY A 2 -17.27 -0.10 7.80
CA GLY A 2 -17.66 0.96 6.85
C GLY A 2 -16.78 2.21 6.79
N GLY A 3 -16.24 2.68 7.93
CA GLY A 3 -15.46 3.92 7.97
C GLY A 3 -14.17 3.86 7.14
N VAL A 4 -13.28 2.91 7.46
CA VAL A 4 -11.98 2.79 6.78
C VAL A 4 -12.14 2.40 5.30
N LEU A 5 -13.11 1.55 4.96
CA LEU A 5 -13.39 1.17 3.57
C LEU A 5 -13.89 2.35 2.73
N ILE A 6 -14.77 3.20 3.29
CA ILE A 6 -15.21 4.44 2.62
C ILE A 6 -14.03 5.38 2.39
N GLN A 7 -13.16 5.53 3.39
CA GLN A 7 -11.96 6.37 3.28
C GLN A 7 -10.98 5.82 2.24
N SER A 8 -10.74 4.51 2.21
CA SER A 8 -9.93 3.84 1.19
C SER A 8 -10.50 4.08 -0.21
N ALA A 9 -11.81 3.91 -0.40
CA ALA A 9 -12.46 4.13 -1.69
C ALA A 9 -12.40 5.60 -2.14
N ALA A 10 -12.58 6.55 -1.23
CA ALA A 10 -12.43 7.98 -1.51
C ALA A 10 -10.99 8.34 -1.89
N THR A 11 -10.02 7.80 -1.15
CA THR A 11 -8.58 7.97 -1.42
C THR A 11 -8.23 7.41 -2.79
N ALA A 12 -8.68 6.20 -3.12
CA ALA A 12 -8.47 5.57 -4.42
C ALA A 12 -9.02 6.45 -5.56
N ARG A 13 -10.25 6.97 -5.44
CA ARG A 13 -10.82 7.89 -6.44
C ARG A 13 -9.97 9.14 -6.63
N GLY A 14 -9.47 9.73 -5.55
CA GLY A 14 -8.60 10.91 -5.64
C GLY A 14 -7.24 10.61 -6.31
N LEU A 15 -6.65 9.46 -6.01
CA LEU A 15 -5.40 9.00 -6.63
C LEU A 15 -5.59 8.76 -8.14
N LEU A 16 -6.67 8.07 -8.52
CA LEU A 16 -6.98 7.72 -9.90
C LEU A 16 -7.39 8.95 -10.75
N ALA A 17 -8.00 9.96 -10.15
CA ALA A 17 -8.37 11.19 -10.85
C ALA A 17 -7.15 12.09 -11.18
N ALA A 18 -6.04 11.92 -10.48
CA ALA A 18 -4.82 12.71 -10.66
C ALA A 18 -3.57 11.83 -10.50
N PRO A 19 -3.31 10.89 -11.43
CA PRO A 19 -2.17 9.99 -11.34
C PRO A 19 -0.86 10.74 -11.64
N ARG A 20 0.23 10.30 -11.03
CA ARG A 20 1.58 10.82 -11.24
C ARG A 20 2.48 9.74 -11.84
N GLU A 21 3.46 10.14 -12.64
CA GLU A 21 4.51 9.22 -13.14
C GLU A 21 3.94 7.90 -13.69
N VAL A 22 3.00 8.01 -14.63
CA VAL A 22 2.27 6.87 -15.19
C VAL A 22 3.18 6.01 -16.06
N GLY A 23 3.17 4.70 -15.83
CA GLY A 23 3.96 3.72 -16.56
C GLY A 23 3.40 2.31 -16.46
N VAL A 24 4.14 1.36 -17.04
CA VAL A 24 3.82 -0.07 -16.92
C VAL A 24 4.18 -0.55 -15.53
N LEU A 25 3.23 -1.24 -14.90
CA LEU A 25 3.32 -1.73 -13.53
C LEU A 25 3.34 -3.26 -13.51
N HIS A 26 3.99 -3.82 -12.50
CA HIS A 26 3.84 -5.23 -12.16
C HIS A 26 2.39 -5.53 -11.77
N GLY A 27 1.79 -4.68 -10.94
CA GLY A 27 0.42 -4.79 -10.46
C GLY A 27 0.19 -5.85 -9.39
N ASP A 28 1.24 -6.61 -9.03
CA ASP A 28 1.18 -7.67 -8.02
C ASP A 28 2.54 -7.95 -7.37
N LEU A 29 3.29 -6.88 -7.05
CA LEU A 29 4.65 -7.03 -6.53
C LEU A 29 4.62 -7.31 -5.03
N HIS A 30 4.99 -8.52 -4.64
CA HIS A 30 5.17 -8.92 -3.24
C HIS A 30 6.31 -9.94 -3.11
N HIS A 31 6.69 -10.28 -1.88
CA HIS A 31 7.85 -11.14 -1.61
C HIS A 31 7.77 -12.54 -2.25
N GLY A 32 6.57 -13.06 -2.51
CA GLY A 32 6.38 -14.33 -3.21
C GLY A 32 6.62 -14.23 -4.72
N ASN A 33 6.46 -13.03 -5.28
CA ASN A 33 6.69 -12.72 -6.69
C ASN A 33 8.07 -12.10 -6.94
N VAL A 34 8.97 -12.14 -5.95
CA VAL A 34 10.38 -11.70 -6.08
C VAL A 34 11.30 -12.87 -5.72
N LEU A 35 11.99 -13.40 -6.71
CA LEU A 35 12.86 -14.56 -6.58
C LEU A 35 14.34 -14.18 -6.63
N ASP A 36 15.18 -14.93 -5.93
CA ASP A 36 16.64 -14.85 -6.11
C ASP A 36 17.04 -15.53 -7.42
N GLY A 37 17.44 -14.74 -8.42
CA GLY A 37 17.94 -15.21 -9.71
C GLY A 37 19.44 -15.57 -9.70
N GLY A 38 20.07 -15.65 -8.53
CA GLY A 38 21.49 -15.93 -8.36
C GLY A 38 22.35 -14.84 -9.01
N PRO A 39 23.27 -15.18 -9.94
CA PRO A 39 24.14 -14.19 -10.58
C PRO A 39 23.41 -13.07 -11.35
N ARG A 40 22.13 -13.28 -11.71
CA ARG A 40 21.31 -12.28 -12.40
C ARG A 40 20.66 -11.26 -11.46
N GLY A 41 20.74 -11.48 -10.14
CA GLY A 41 20.06 -10.68 -9.13
C GLY A 41 18.58 -11.03 -8.98
N TRP A 42 17.83 -10.17 -8.29
CA TRP A 42 16.41 -10.35 -8.01
C TRP A 42 15.54 -10.32 -9.27
N LEU A 43 14.60 -11.26 -9.37
CA LEU A 43 13.68 -11.40 -10.49
C LEU A 43 12.23 -11.21 -10.01
N ALA A 44 11.53 -10.21 -10.57
CA ALA A 44 10.09 -10.06 -10.39
C ALA A 44 9.34 -10.95 -11.39
N ILE A 45 8.34 -11.70 -10.92
CA ILE A 45 7.58 -12.69 -11.71
C ILE A 45 6.06 -12.53 -11.54
N ASP A 46 5.28 -13.08 -12.48
CA ASP A 46 3.80 -12.97 -12.52
C ASP A 46 3.25 -11.52 -12.58
N PRO A 47 3.71 -10.68 -13.54
CA PRO A 47 3.15 -9.35 -13.70
C PRO A 47 1.73 -9.41 -14.27
N LYS A 48 0.82 -8.63 -13.67
CA LYS A 48 -0.54 -8.36 -14.17
C LYS A 48 -0.55 -7.32 -15.29
N ARG A 49 0.58 -6.61 -15.51
CA ARG A 49 0.82 -5.70 -16.65
C ARG A 49 -0.17 -4.53 -16.71
N LEU A 50 -0.31 -3.82 -15.60
CA LEU A 50 -1.21 -2.67 -15.51
C LEU A 50 -0.54 -1.40 -16.07
N LEU A 51 -1.35 -0.44 -16.50
CA LEU A 51 -0.90 0.93 -16.78
C LEU A 51 -1.42 1.84 -15.66
N GLY A 52 -0.51 2.50 -14.93
CA GLY A 52 -0.90 3.32 -13.78
C GLY A 52 0.26 4.08 -13.16
N GLU A 53 0.00 4.76 -12.04
CA GLU A 53 1.02 5.47 -11.27
C GLU A 53 2.01 4.51 -10.61
N ARG A 54 3.32 4.75 -10.78
CA ARG A 54 4.38 3.87 -10.25
C ARG A 54 4.31 3.59 -8.75
N THR A 55 3.77 4.53 -7.96
CA THR A 55 3.65 4.39 -6.50
C THR A 55 2.81 3.18 -6.11
N PHE A 56 1.83 2.81 -6.94
CA PHE A 56 0.94 1.69 -6.68
C PHE A 56 1.68 0.36 -6.54
N ASP A 57 2.73 0.10 -7.33
CA ASP A 57 3.48 -1.16 -7.31
C ASP A 57 4.12 -1.47 -5.95
N PHE A 58 4.27 -0.46 -5.08
CA PHE A 58 4.82 -0.64 -3.75
C PHE A 58 3.75 -0.92 -2.68
N ALA A 59 2.47 -0.67 -2.97
CA ALA A 59 1.39 -0.80 -2.00
C ALA A 59 1.16 -2.27 -1.56
N ASN A 60 1.28 -3.22 -2.50
CA ASN A 60 1.02 -4.63 -2.25
C ASN A 60 1.96 -5.24 -1.19
N ILE A 61 3.18 -4.73 -1.10
CA ILE A 61 4.22 -5.17 -0.15
C ILE A 61 3.78 -4.96 1.31
N PHE A 62 2.82 -4.06 1.58
CA PHE A 62 2.36 -3.72 2.92
C PHE A 62 1.25 -4.64 3.45
N CYS A 63 0.56 -5.38 2.58
CA CYS A 63 -0.56 -6.23 2.99
C CYS A 63 -0.20 -7.72 3.17
N ASN A 64 1.06 -8.10 2.93
CA ASN A 64 1.53 -9.49 3.00
C ASN A 64 2.45 -9.85 4.19
N PRO A 65 2.08 -9.54 5.45
CA PRO A 65 2.63 -10.23 6.63
C PRO A 65 1.53 -10.97 7.44
N ASP A 66 1.93 -11.66 8.51
CA ASP A 66 1.00 -12.05 9.57
C ASP A 66 0.46 -10.84 10.36
N LEU A 67 -0.65 -11.03 11.08
CA LEU A 67 -1.35 -9.96 11.80
C LEU A 67 -0.48 -9.31 12.88
N GLU A 68 0.25 -10.10 13.67
CA GLU A 68 1.13 -9.61 14.74
C GLU A 68 2.17 -8.63 14.17
N THR A 69 2.80 -9.02 13.06
CA THR A 69 3.80 -8.21 12.38
C THR A 69 3.17 -7.01 11.66
N ALA A 70 1.96 -7.12 11.12
CA ALA A 70 1.24 -5.98 10.52
C ALA A 70 0.97 -4.88 11.55
N THR A 71 0.53 -5.26 12.74
CA THR A 71 0.07 -4.33 13.79
C THR A 71 1.18 -3.88 14.75
N ALA A 72 2.39 -4.42 14.62
CA ALA A 72 3.52 -4.03 15.45
C ALA A 72 3.72 -2.50 15.44
N PRO A 73 3.76 -1.84 16.62
CA PRO A 73 3.84 -0.38 16.70
C PRO A 73 5.01 0.19 15.88
N GLY A 74 4.71 1.20 15.06
CA GLY A 74 5.71 1.88 14.24
C GLY A 74 6.25 1.07 13.05
N ARG A 75 5.87 -0.21 12.89
CA ARG A 75 6.36 -1.06 11.79
C ARG A 75 5.99 -0.51 10.43
N LEU A 76 4.71 -0.17 10.21
CA LEU A 76 4.25 0.38 8.93
C LEU A 76 4.94 1.71 8.62
N ALA A 77 5.06 2.61 9.62
CA ALA A 77 5.73 3.89 9.46
C ALA A 77 7.21 3.72 9.07
N ARG A 78 7.93 2.81 9.74
CA ARG A 78 9.32 2.47 9.41
C ARG A 78 9.43 1.91 7.99
N GLN A 79 8.57 0.96 7.63
CA GLN A 79 8.56 0.35 6.30
C GLN A 79 8.26 1.38 5.22
N ALA A 80 7.28 2.25 5.43
CA ALA A 80 6.94 3.33 4.50
C ALA A 80 8.11 4.30 4.30
N ALA A 81 8.86 4.62 5.36
CA ALA A 81 10.06 5.46 5.25
C ALA A 81 11.16 4.78 4.42
N VAL A 82 11.42 3.48 4.65
CA VAL A 82 12.42 2.72 3.89
C VAL A 82 12.04 2.62 2.42
N VAL A 83 10.81 2.24 2.11
CA VAL A 83 10.31 2.12 0.74
C VAL A 83 10.33 3.47 0.03
N ALA A 84 9.86 4.54 0.69
CA ALA A 84 9.86 5.87 0.12
C ALA A 84 11.27 6.36 -0.22
N ALA A 85 12.24 6.15 0.68
CA ALA A 85 13.63 6.51 0.44
C ALA A 85 14.25 5.69 -0.71
N ALA A 86 14.07 4.37 -0.70
CA ALA A 86 14.65 3.48 -1.71
C ALA A 86 14.07 3.70 -3.11
N ALA A 87 12.77 4.02 -3.20
CA ALA A 87 12.06 4.22 -4.47
C ALA A 87 11.95 5.69 -4.90
N GLY A 88 12.48 6.64 -4.11
CA GLY A 88 12.34 8.08 -4.37
C GLY A 88 10.86 8.52 -4.45
N LEU A 89 10.05 8.08 -3.48
CA LEU A 89 8.61 8.38 -3.40
C LEU A 89 8.31 9.39 -2.30
N GLU A 90 7.25 10.17 -2.51
CA GLU A 90 6.64 10.97 -1.44
C GLU A 90 5.94 10.03 -0.45
N ARG A 91 6.36 10.04 0.82
CA ARG A 91 5.82 9.13 1.86
C ARG A 91 4.31 9.23 2.00
N GLU A 92 3.76 10.45 1.94
CA GLU A 92 2.32 10.66 2.06
C GLU A 92 1.55 10.05 0.88
N ARG A 93 2.02 10.26 -0.36
CA ARG A 93 1.44 9.64 -1.56
C ARG A 93 1.50 8.11 -1.48
N LEU A 94 2.62 7.55 -1.00
CA LEU A 94 2.76 6.11 -0.76
C LEU A 94 1.72 5.61 0.25
N LEU A 95 1.57 6.27 1.40
CA LEU A 95 0.58 5.89 2.42
C LEU A 95 -0.85 5.95 1.90
N ARG A 96 -1.19 6.91 1.03
CA ARG A 96 -2.50 6.98 0.36
C ARG A 96 -2.73 5.76 -0.54
N TRP A 97 -1.72 5.32 -1.30
CA TRP A 97 -1.82 4.10 -2.10
C TRP A 97 -1.91 2.83 -1.24
N VAL A 98 -1.19 2.77 -0.12
CA VAL A 98 -1.32 1.68 0.86
C VAL A 98 -2.74 1.61 1.41
N LEU A 99 -3.30 2.76 1.82
CA LEU A 99 -4.69 2.85 2.31
C LEU A 99 -5.70 2.40 1.24
N ALA A 100 -5.54 2.85 0.00
CA ALA A 100 -6.40 2.48 -1.11
C ALA A 100 -6.34 0.97 -1.40
N TYR A 101 -5.14 0.41 -1.49
CA TYR A 101 -4.95 -1.02 -1.78
C TYR A 101 -5.40 -1.92 -0.63
N ALA A 102 -5.11 -1.56 0.62
CA ALA A 102 -5.54 -2.32 1.78
C ALA A 102 -7.08 -2.39 1.88
N GLY A 103 -7.78 -1.30 1.54
CA GLY A 103 -9.25 -1.32 1.43
C GLY A 103 -9.77 -2.19 0.29
N LEU A 104 -9.09 -2.19 -0.88
CA LEU A 104 -9.43 -3.08 -1.99
C LEU A 104 -9.22 -4.56 -1.62
N SER A 105 -8.07 -4.87 -1.01
CA SER A 105 -7.74 -6.22 -0.52
C SER A 105 -8.78 -6.71 0.48
N ALA A 106 -9.15 -5.88 1.48
CA ALA A 106 -10.20 -6.21 2.42
C ALA A 106 -11.56 -6.46 1.75
N ALA A 107 -11.90 -5.69 0.70
CA ALA A 107 -13.13 -5.88 -0.05
C ALA A 107 -13.15 -7.19 -0.85
N TRP A 108 -12.03 -7.60 -1.44
CA TRP A 108 -11.90 -8.91 -2.10
C TRP A 108 -12.04 -10.04 -1.08
N THR A 109 -11.29 -10.00 0.02
CA THR A 109 -11.36 -11.02 1.08
C THR A 109 -12.77 -11.17 1.64
N LEU A 110 -13.48 -10.06 1.88
CA LEU A 110 -14.89 -10.09 2.28
C LEU A 110 -15.80 -10.70 1.22
N GLY A 111 -15.54 -10.41 -0.06
CA GLY A 111 -16.29 -10.95 -1.20
C GLY A 111 -16.12 -12.46 -1.37
N ASP A 112 -14.94 -12.97 -1.02
CA ASP A 112 -14.62 -14.40 -1.03
C ASP A 112 -15.12 -15.14 0.22
N GLY A 113 -15.64 -14.42 1.22
CA GLY A 113 -16.14 -14.97 2.48
C GLY A 113 -15.05 -15.26 3.52
N ASP A 114 -13.86 -14.70 3.30
CA ASP A 114 -12.68 -14.87 4.14
C ASP A 114 -12.51 -13.74 5.18
N HIS A 115 -11.39 -13.80 5.89
CA HIS A 115 -11.01 -13.01 7.06
C HIS A 115 -10.10 -11.81 6.69
N PRO A 116 -10.62 -10.56 6.67
CA PRO A 116 -9.91 -9.38 6.15
C PRO A 116 -9.07 -8.62 7.20
N GLU A 117 -8.77 -9.21 8.36
CA GLU A 117 -8.26 -8.50 9.54
C GLU A 117 -6.92 -7.81 9.27
N ILE A 118 -6.02 -8.46 8.53
CA ILE A 118 -4.72 -7.88 8.16
C ILE A 118 -4.91 -6.64 7.28
N ALA A 119 -5.72 -6.77 6.23
CA ALA A 119 -5.96 -5.68 5.28
C ALA A 119 -6.66 -4.49 5.95
N LEU A 120 -7.63 -4.76 6.82
CA LEU A 120 -8.29 -3.71 7.61
C LEU A 120 -7.34 -3.02 8.58
N ALA A 121 -6.51 -3.77 9.30
CA ALA A 121 -5.56 -3.20 10.24
C ALA A 121 -4.52 -2.32 9.52
N VAL A 122 -4.01 -2.77 8.37
CA VAL A 122 -3.09 -1.97 7.52
C VAL A 122 -3.79 -0.68 7.04
N ALA A 123 -5.05 -0.76 6.62
CA ALA A 123 -5.82 0.40 6.20
C ALA A 123 -6.01 1.40 7.35
N GLU A 124 -6.35 0.93 8.56
CA GLU A 124 -6.52 1.78 9.74
C GLU A 124 -5.22 2.47 10.16
N ILE A 125 -4.11 1.75 10.18
CA ILE A 125 -2.79 2.31 10.51
C ILE A 125 -2.36 3.34 9.47
N ALA A 126 -2.58 3.07 8.18
CA ALA A 126 -2.28 4.02 7.11
C ALA A 126 -3.15 5.28 7.21
N ALA A 127 -4.45 5.14 7.47
CA ALA A 127 -5.36 6.25 7.69
C ALA A 127 -4.94 7.12 8.89
N ALA A 128 -4.59 6.50 10.02
CA ALA A 128 -4.12 7.21 11.20
C ALA A 128 -2.82 7.98 10.94
N ALA A 129 -1.87 7.37 10.21
CA ALA A 129 -0.61 8.01 9.85
C ALA A 129 -0.80 9.24 8.94
N LEU A 130 -1.81 9.20 8.07
CA LEU A 130 -2.18 10.35 7.21
C LEU A 130 -2.83 11.47 8.03
N GLY A 131 -3.72 11.14 8.96
CA GLY A 131 -4.38 12.13 9.83
C GLY A 131 -3.40 12.88 10.75
N ALA A 132 -2.43 12.17 11.33
CA ALA A 132 -1.43 12.77 12.22
C ALA A 132 -0.46 13.74 11.51
N GLY A 133 -0.33 13.65 10.18
CA GLY A 133 0.49 14.55 9.37
C GLY A 133 -0.19 15.91 9.10
N THR A 134 -1.51 15.90 8.92
CA THR A 134 -2.32 17.12 8.70
C THR A 134 -2.27 18.08 9.88
N ASP A 135 -2.30 17.56 11.12
CA ASP A 135 -2.27 18.39 12.35
C ASP A 135 -0.93 19.10 12.60
N GLN A 136 0.15 18.71 11.91
CA GLN A 136 1.45 19.39 12.01
C GLN A 136 1.63 20.52 11.00
N HIS A 137 0.91 20.50 9.88
CA HIS A 137 1.00 21.54 8.85
C HIS A 137 0.15 22.79 9.15
N GLU A 138 -0.81 22.71 10.08
CA GLU A 138 -1.67 23.85 10.49
C GLU A 138 -1.09 24.66 11.68
N ARG A 139 0.11 24.31 12.18
CA ARG A 139 0.77 24.98 13.32
C ARG A 139 2.02 25.78 12.93
N HIS A 140 2.08 26.35 11.73
CA HIS A 140 3.16 27.23 11.29
C HIS A 140 2.63 28.50 10.64
#